data_AF-A0A1I5DH58-F1
#
_entry.id   AF-A0A1I5DH58-F1
#
_cell.length_a   1.000
_cell.length_b   1.000
_cell.length_c   1.000
_cell.angle_alpha   90.00
_cell.angle_beta   90.00
_cell.angle_gamma   90.00
#
_symmetry.space_group_name_H-M   'P 1'
#
loop_
_entity.id
_entity.type
_entity.pdbx_description
1 polymer ?
#
loop_
_entity_poly.entity_id
_entity_poly.type
_entity_poly.pdbx_seq_one_letter_code
_entity_poly.pdbx_strand_id
1 'polypeptide(L)'
;MSTAKLRLGPLPKVEPVKLTVTLSAELKATLDRYAALHAQTYGERVDVAALVPHMLEAFMTRDRGFKQSRGNTAQRPDRTGMPQSSTTEGSA
;
A
#
# COMPACT_ATOMS: atom_id res chain seq x y z
N MET A 1 17.53 -34.14 -23.31
CA MET A 1 18.07 -32.91 -22.68
C MET A 1 16.95 -32.24 -21.91
N SER A 2 16.78 -32.57 -20.62
CA SER A 2 15.72 -32.02 -19.77
C SER A 2 16.08 -30.60 -19.35
N THR A 3 15.36 -29.61 -19.87
CA THR A 3 15.50 -28.21 -19.47
C THR A 3 14.98 -28.06 -18.04
N ALA A 4 15.89 -27.75 -17.10
CA ALA A 4 15.51 -27.44 -15.73
C ALA A 4 14.59 -26.21 -15.74
N LYS A 5 13.30 -26.40 -15.45
CA LYS A 5 12.36 -25.30 -15.24
C LYS A 5 12.85 -24.48 -14.05
N LEU A 6 13.28 -23.26 -14.30
CA LEU A 6 13.58 -22.30 -13.23
C LEU A 6 12.34 -22.18 -12.34
N ARG A 7 12.52 -22.37 -11.03
CA ARG A 7 11.44 -22.26 -10.03
C ARG A 7 10.93 -20.82 -9.88
N LEU A 8 11.71 -19.87 -10.37
CA LEU A 8 11.31 -18.48 -10.50
C LEU A 8 10.57 -18.31 -11.82
N GLY A 9 9.25 -18.09 -11.71
CA GLY A 9 8.44 -17.67 -12.86
C GLY A 9 8.89 -16.31 -13.40
N PRO A 10 8.30 -15.84 -14.51
CA PRO A 10 8.62 -14.52 -15.04
C PRO A 10 8.47 -13.45 -13.94
N LEU A 11 9.48 -12.60 -13.82
CA LEU A 11 9.48 -11.53 -12.82
C LEU A 11 8.28 -10.60 -13.06
N PRO A 12 7.60 -10.13 -12.01
CA PRO A 12 6.54 -9.16 -12.15
C PRO A 12 7.10 -7.90 -12.82
N LYS A 13 6.42 -7.44 -13.87
CA LYS A 13 6.75 -6.17 -14.51
C LYS A 13 6.32 -5.05 -13.57
N VAL A 14 7.27 -4.30 -13.04
CA VAL A 14 6.99 -3.06 -12.34
C VAL A 14 6.80 -1.99 -13.40
N GLU A 15 5.54 -1.65 -13.70
CA GLU A 15 5.24 -0.57 -14.64
C GLU A 15 5.25 0.77 -13.90
N PRO A 16 6.08 1.75 -14.31
CA PRO A 16 6.08 3.06 -13.70
C PRO A 16 4.80 3.82 -14.06
N VAL A 17 4.05 4.25 -13.06
CA VAL A 17 2.84 5.07 -13.23
C VAL A 17 3.21 6.54 -13.12
N LYS A 18 2.85 7.34 -14.13
CA LYS A 18 2.99 8.81 -14.10
C LYS A 18 1.69 9.45 -13.62
N LEU A 19 1.79 10.32 -12.62
CA LEU A 19 0.68 11.10 -12.10
C LEU A 19 0.98 12.58 -12.22
N THR A 20 0.05 13.36 -12.78
CA THR A 20 0.13 14.83 -12.80
C THR A 20 -0.72 15.38 -11.65
N VAL A 21 -0.12 16.23 -10.82
CA VAL A 21 -0.80 16.87 -9.68
C VAL A 21 -0.67 18.38 -9.76
N THR A 22 -1.71 19.08 -9.34
CA THR A 22 -1.68 20.54 -9.18
C THR A 22 -1.31 20.87 -7.74
N LEU A 23 -0.29 21.70 -7.55
CA LEU A 23 0.16 22.18 -6.24
C LEU A 23 -0.08 23.69 -6.13
N SER A 24 -0.35 24.18 -4.92
CA SER A 24 -0.29 25.62 -4.67
C SER A 24 1.17 26.11 -4.76
N ALA A 25 1.35 27.39 -5.12
CA ALA A 25 2.67 28.01 -5.17
C ALA A 25 3.39 27.94 -3.80
N GLU A 26 2.65 28.12 -2.71
CA GLU A 26 3.16 28.03 -1.35
C GLU A 26 3.69 26.63 -1.00
N LEU A 27 2.96 25.58 -1.40
CA LEU A 27 3.40 24.20 -1.18
C LEU A 27 4.67 23.90 -1.99
N LYS A 28 4.74 24.33 -3.25
CA LYS A 28 5.94 24.17 -4.08
C LYS A 28 7.15 24.86 -3.45
N ALA A 29 7.02 26.11 -3.01
CA ALA A 29 8.11 26.85 -2.37
C ALA A 29 8.57 26.19 -1.06
N THR A 30 7.65 25.58 -0.32
CA THR A 30 7.99 24.83 0.90
C THR A 30 8.73 23.54 0.60
N LEU A 31 8.32 22.80 -0.44
CA LEU A 31 9.02 21.61 -0.90
C LEU A 31 10.43 21.93 -1.42
N ASP A 32 10.60 23.04 -2.14
CA ASP A 32 11.92 23.48 -2.62
C ASP A 32 12.87 23.79 -1.46
N ARG A 33 12.39 24.49 -0.42
CA ARG A 33 13.16 24.75 0.80
C ARG A 33 13.54 23.45 1.51
N TYR A 34 12.62 22.50 1.59
CA TYR A 34 12.90 21.19 2.19
C TYR A 34 13.98 20.44 1.40
N ALA A 35 13.89 20.40 0.07
CA ALA A 35 14.90 19.79 -0.78
C ALA A 35 16.29 20.43 -0.62
N ALA A 36 16.35 21.77 -0.52
CA ALA A 36 17.59 22.49 -0.24
C ALA A 36 18.17 22.15 1.14
N LEU A 37 17.33 21.99 2.17
CA LEU A 37 17.78 21.56 3.50
C LEU A 37 18.28 20.12 3.50
N HIS A 38 17.59 19.23 2.78
CA HIS A 38 18.01 17.84 2.61
C HIS A 38 19.39 17.77 1.94
N ALA A 39 19.62 18.55 0.89
CA ALA A 39 20.90 18.62 0.21
C ALA A 39 22.03 19.14 1.10
N GLN A 40 21.75 20.12 1.96
CA GLN A 40 22.72 20.60 2.95
C GLN A 40 23.05 19.53 4.00
N THR A 41 22.06 18.71 4.38
CA THR A 41 22.22 17.69 5.43
C THR A 41 22.94 16.45 4.93
N TYR A 42 22.64 16.00 3.71
CA TYR A 42 23.13 14.72 3.16
C TYR A 42 24.13 14.90 2.01
N GLY A 43 24.43 16.14 1.62
CA GLY A 43 25.41 16.47 0.57
C GLY A 43 24.92 16.23 -0.86
N GLU A 44 23.72 15.69 -1.06
CA GLU A 44 23.17 15.38 -2.38
C GLU A 44 21.94 16.23 -2.69
N ARG A 45 21.97 16.91 -3.84
CA ARG A 45 20.82 17.66 -4.34
C ARG A 45 19.74 16.70 -4.82
N VAL A 46 18.57 16.78 -4.20
CA VAL A 46 17.39 15.98 -4.57
C VAL A 46 16.35 16.90 -5.18
N ASP A 47 15.78 16.51 -6.32
CA ASP A 47 14.62 17.20 -6.91
C ASP A 47 13.36 16.91 -6.08
N VAL A 48 12.50 17.91 -5.89
CA VAL A 48 11.16 17.75 -5.34
C VAL A 48 10.39 16.62 -6.04
N ALA A 49 10.52 16.48 -7.36
CA ALA A 49 9.85 15.41 -8.12
C ALA A 49 10.31 14.00 -7.71
N ALA A 50 11.58 13.85 -7.27
CA ALA A 50 12.10 12.59 -6.75
C ALA A 50 11.72 12.38 -5.28
N LEU A 51 11.61 13.47 -4.51
CA LEU A 51 11.29 13.42 -3.09
C LEU A 51 9.81 13.10 -2.81
N VAL A 52 8.89 13.67 -3.61
CA VAL A 52 7.45 13.55 -3.41
C VAL A 52 6.96 12.09 -3.32
N PRO A 53 7.35 11.17 -4.22
CA PRO A 53 6.97 9.76 -4.11
C PRO A 53 7.36 9.14 -2.76
N HIS A 54 8.58 9.39 -2.28
CA HIS A 54 9.05 8.86 -1.00
C HIS A 54 8.29 9.45 0.20
N MET A 55 7.98 10.74 0.16
CA MET A 55 7.17 11.38 1.19
C MET A 55 5.76 10.79 1.25
N LEU A 56 5.13 10.55 0.08
CA LEU A 56 3.80 9.95 -0.01
C LEU A 56 3.79 8.51 0.50
N GLU A 57 4.79 7.70 0.15
CA GLU A 57 4.93 6.33 0.64
C GLU A 57 5.09 6.29 2.17
N ALA A 58 5.96 7.14 2.72
CA ALA A 58 6.16 7.26 4.16
C ALA A 58 4.87 7.72 4.86
N PHE A 59 4.13 8.65 4.26
CA PHE A 59 2.84 9.11 4.78
C PHE A 59 1.80 7.99 4.81
N MET A 60 1.60 7.28 3.69
CA MET A 60 0.67 6.14 3.61
C MET A 60 1.01 5.02 4.61
N THR A 61 2.29 4.76 4.83
CA THR A 61 2.76 3.74 5.78
C THR A 61 2.51 4.13 7.25
N ARG A 62 2.55 5.43 7.55
CA ARG A 62 2.41 5.99 8.91
C ARG A 62 0.96 6.31 9.28
N ASP A 63 0.07 6.49 8.31
CA ASP A 63 -1.35 6.76 8.56
C ASP A 63 -2.07 5.54 9.16
N ARG A 64 -2.21 5.52 10.49
CA ARG A 64 -2.88 4.43 11.20
C ARG A 64 -4.37 4.37 10.91
N GLY A 65 -5.03 5.50 10.65
CA GLY A 65 -6.45 5.54 10.33
C GLY A 65 -6.71 4.84 9.00
N PHE A 66 -5.86 5.10 8.01
CA PHE A 66 -5.85 4.38 6.75
C PHE A 66 -5.53 2.88 6.89
N LYS A 67 -4.58 2.51 7.76
CA LYS A 67 -4.25 1.10 8.00
C LYS A 67 -5.38 0.32 8.67
N GLN A 68 -6.11 0.95 9.59
CA GLN A 68 -7.23 0.32 10.31
C GLN A 68 -8.41 0.04 9.38
N SER A 69 -8.70 0.91 8.40
CA SER A 69 -9.78 0.68 7.44
C SER A 69 -9.52 -0.49 6.48
N ARG A 70 -8.25 -0.86 6.24
CA ARG A 70 -7.88 -2.07 5.48
C ARG A 70 -8.03 -3.38 6.26
N GLY A 71 -7.98 -3.33 7.59
CA GLY A 71 -8.12 -4.52 8.45
C GLY A 71 -9.55 -5.00 8.61
N ASN A 72 -10.55 -4.15 8.36
CA ASN A 72 -11.96 -4.48 8.60
C ASN A 72 -12.66 -5.14 7.40
N THR A 73 -12.06 -5.14 6.22
CA THR A 73 -12.67 -5.72 5.00
C THR A 73 -12.32 -7.20 4.77
N ALA A 74 -11.38 -7.78 5.52
CA ALA A 74 -10.88 -9.14 5.27
C ALA A 74 -11.16 -10.15 6.40
N GLN A 75 -11.90 -9.79 7.46
CA GLN A 75 -12.13 -10.73 8.56
C GLN A 75 -13.55 -10.68 9.14
N ARG A 76 -14.48 -11.22 8.37
CA ARG A 76 -15.60 -12.00 8.93
C ARG A 76 -15.88 -13.15 7.98
N PRO A 77 -15.20 -14.31 8.10
CA PRO A 77 -15.78 -15.53 7.58
C PRO A 77 -17.06 -15.76 8.38
N ASP A 78 -18.16 -15.62 7.67
CA ASP A 78 -19.51 -15.90 8.12
C ASP A 78 -19.54 -17.24 8.89
N ARG A 79 -19.77 -17.16 10.21
CA ARG A 79 -20.03 -18.33 11.07
C ARG A 79 -21.53 -18.48 11.32
N THR A 80 -22.37 -18.09 10.38
CA THR A 80 -23.84 -18.20 10.49
C THR A 80 -24.35 -19.21 9.48
N GLY A 81 -23.96 -20.46 9.64
CA GLY A 81 -24.32 -21.52 8.70
C GLY A 81 -24.17 -22.92 9.28
N MET A 82 -24.71 -23.17 10.48
CA MET A 82 -25.03 -24.53 10.90
C MET A 82 -26.55 -24.70 10.86
N PRO A 83 -27.10 -25.44 9.87
CA PRO A 83 -28.48 -25.89 9.95
C PRO A 83 -28.56 -26.92 11.09
N GLN A 84 -29.40 -26.64 12.09
CA GLN A 84 -29.79 -27.66 13.05
C GLN A 84 -30.67 -28.68 12.31
N SER A 85 -30.08 -29.83 11.99
CA SER A 85 -30.80 -31.00 11.50
C SER A 85 -31.75 -31.51 12.58
N SER A 86 -33.00 -31.66 12.17
CA SER A 86 -34.09 -32.35 12.85
C SER A 86 -33.75 -33.80 13.17
N THR A 87 -34.19 -34.29 14.34
CA THR A 87 -34.42 -35.72 14.61
C THR A 87 -35.63 -35.85 15.54
N THR A 88 -36.80 -35.99 14.91
CA THR A 88 -37.78 -37.08 15.04
C THR A 88 -37.98 -37.82 16.37
N GLU A 89 -39.26 -37.82 16.81
CA GLU A 89 -40.06 -38.86 17.49
C GLU A 89 -39.81 -39.29 18.95
N GLY A 90 -40.92 -39.52 19.67
CA GLY A 90 -40.99 -40.56 20.69
C GLY A 90 -41.91 -40.28 21.88
N SER A 91 -43.15 -40.76 21.78
CA SER A 91 -44.15 -41.01 22.82
C SER A 91 -43.68 -41.21 24.27
N ALA A 92 -44.41 -40.60 25.21
CA ALA A 92 -45.14 -41.28 26.29
C ALA A 92 -46.21 -40.35 26.87
#